data_AF-A0A7S2WMG0-F1
#
_entry.id   AF-A0A7S2WMG0-F1
#
_cell.length_a   1.000
_cell.length_b   1.000
_cell.length_c   1.000
_cell.angle_alpha   90.00
_cell.angle_beta   90.00
_cell.angle_gamma   90.00
#
_symmetry.space_group_name_H-M   'P 1'
#
loop_
_entity.id
_entity.type
_entity.pdbx_description
1 polymer ?
#
loop_
_entity_poly.entity_id
_entity_poly.type
_entity_poly.pdbx_seq_one_letter_code
_entity_poly.pdbx_strand_id
1 'polypeptide(L)'
;NNNSAKEISDAILKQNPLSSIIPGYTAPLRLSSNLKQYKAPMADLIVKAQTTDPSTSSASLVVPHNATSAMSYSRDFKKGTKKQEDTSAGRNWFHMMSTPISDELKTDLQILRHRNYLDPKKFYKSSDTPATHAQIGTVIQGAGEYYTRLTKKQRKSNLFEEIMGD
;
A
#
# COMPACT_ATOMS: atom_id res chain seq x y z
N ASN A 1 -34.66 -50.18 -18.40
CA ASN A 1 -33.97 -49.00 -18.96
C ASN A 1 -33.61 -47.93 -17.91
N ASN A 2 -33.54 -48.27 -16.61
CA ASN A 2 -33.42 -47.30 -15.51
C ASN A 2 -32.02 -47.26 -14.85
N ASN A 3 -31.10 -48.13 -15.27
CA ASN A 3 -29.76 -48.21 -14.68
C ASN A 3 -28.77 -47.24 -15.32
N SER A 4 -28.89 -46.99 -16.63
CA SER A 4 -27.96 -46.10 -17.36
C SER A 4 -28.10 -44.62 -16.94
N ALA A 5 -29.30 -44.17 -16.58
CA ALA A 5 -29.52 -42.80 -16.11
C ALA A 5 -28.90 -42.53 -14.72
N LYS A 6 -28.82 -43.55 -13.85
CA LYS A 6 -28.20 -43.43 -12.52
C LYS A 6 -26.68 -43.38 -12.61
N GLU A 7 -26.09 -44.16 -13.50
CA GLU A 7 -24.64 -44.13 -13.72
C GLU A 7 -24.15 -42.78 -14.25
N ILE A 8 -24.93 -42.14 -15.14
CA ILE A 8 -24.59 -40.81 -15.67
C ILE A 8 -24.69 -39.72 -14.58
N SER A 9 -25.70 -39.77 -13.69
CA SER A 9 -25.80 -38.82 -12.59
C SER A 9 -24.68 -38.99 -11.55
N ASP A 10 -24.31 -40.23 -11.24
CA ASP A 10 -23.28 -40.53 -10.25
C ASP A 10 -21.87 -40.17 -10.76
N ALA A 11 -21.64 -40.27 -12.08
CA ALA A 11 -20.39 -39.84 -12.71
C ALA A 11 -20.20 -38.32 -12.71
N ILE A 12 -21.29 -37.55 -12.89
CA ILE A 12 -21.25 -36.07 -12.85
C ILE A 12 -20.96 -35.58 -11.42
N LEU A 13 -21.50 -36.24 -10.39
CA LEU A 13 -21.25 -35.89 -8.99
C LEU A 13 -19.79 -36.12 -8.56
N LYS A 14 -19.13 -37.17 -9.08
CA LYS A 14 -17.71 -37.46 -8.80
C LYS A 14 -16.74 -36.41 -9.32
N GLN A 15 -17.12 -35.60 -10.33
CA GLN A 15 -16.24 -34.56 -10.87
C GLN A 15 -16.36 -33.21 -10.14
N ASN A 16 -17.25 -33.09 -9.15
CA ASN A 16 -17.37 -31.86 -8.37
C ASN A 16 -16.54 -31.96 -7.09
N PRO A 17 -15.36 -31.32 -7.01
CA PRO A 17 -14.46 -31.42 -5.85
C PRO A 17 -15.04 -30.84 -4.55
N LEU A 18 -16.22 -30.20 -4.61
CA LEU A 18 -16.91 -29.64 -3.44
C LEU A 18 -17.97 -30.59 -2.86
N SER A 19 -18.31 -31.69 -3.53
CA SER A 19 -19.37 -32.61 -3.05
C SER A 19 -18.96 -33.39 -1.79
N SER A 20 -17.66 -33.53 -1.54
CA SER A 20 -17.13 -34.21 -0.34
C SER A 20 -17.29 -33.39 0.93
N ILE A 21 -17.44 -32.07 0.79
CA ILE A 21 -17.55 -31.13 1.91
C ILE A 21 -19.02 -31.00 2.35
N ILE A 22 -19.97 -31.11 1.41
CA ILE A 22 -21.40 -31.00 1.68
C ILE A 22 -22.14 -32.11 0.91
N PRO A 23 -22.51 -33.23 1.57
CA PRO A 23 -23.26 -34.30 0.92
C PRO A 23 -24.60 -33.76 0.39
N GLY A 24 -24.88 -33.96 -0.90
CA GLY A 24 -26.14 -33.52 -1.53
C GLY A 24 -26.14 -32.10 -2.10
N TYR A 25 -25.01 -31.37 -2.08
CA TYR A 25 -24.94 -30.04 -2.69
C TYR A 25 -24.81 -30.11 -4.23
N THR A 26 -25.82 -29.60 -4.94
CA THR A 26 -25.79 -29.38 -6.39
C THR A 26 -25.85 -27.88 -6.69
N ALA A 27 -24.81 -27.33 -7.32
CA ALA A 27 -24.78 -25.91 -7.65
C ALA A 27 -25.82 -25.61 -8.75
N PRO A 28 -26.63 -24.54 -8.62
CA PRO A 28 -27.64 -24.21 -9.63
C PRO A 28 -26.97 -23.81 -10.96
N LEU A 29 -27.50 -24.34 -12.06
CA LEU A 29 -26.97 -24.13 -13.43
C LEU A 29 -27.15 -22.70 -13.97
N ARG A 30 -27.81 -21.81 -13.22
CA ARG A 30 -27.92 -20.39 -13.50
C ARG A 30 -27.54 -19.57 -12.29
N LEU A 31 -26.66 -18.59 -12.49
CA LEU A 31 -26.29 -17.59 -11.51
C LEU A 31 -27.44 -16.58 -11.38
N SER A 32 -28.27 -16.71 -10.34
CA SER A 32 -29.21 -15.64 -9.94
C SER A 32 -28.48 -14.66 -9.03
N SER A 33 -28.47 -13.37 -9.37
CA SER A 33 -27.84 -12.30 -8.58
C SER A 33 -28.64 -11.90 -7.33
N ASN A 34 -29.23 -12.86 -6.61
CA ASN A 34 -29.99 -12.57 -5.39
C ASN A 34 -29.10 -12.66 -4.14
N LEU A 35 -28.22 -11.66 -3.98
CA LEU A 35 -27.37 -11.50 -2.80
C LEU A 35 -28.14 -11.15 -1.52
N LYS A 36 -29.47 -11.04 -1.57
CA LYS A 36 -30.31 -10.71 -0.41
C LYS A 36 -30.72 -11.95 0.40
N GLN A 37 -30.60 -13.15 -0.16
CA GLN A 37 -31.04 -14.39 0.50
C GLN A 37 -30.06 -14.94 1.54
N TYR A 38 -28.81 -14.46 1.58
CA TYR A 38 -27.77 -14.97 2.49
C TYR A 38 -27.42 -14.02 3.64
N LYS A 39 -28.24 -12.99 3.89
CA LYS A 39 -28.13 -12.15 5.10
C LYS A 39 -29.01 -12.72 6.22
N ALA A 40 -28.72 -13.93 6.68
CA ALA A 40 -29.22 -14.35 7.99
C ALA A 40 -28.32 -13.71 9.07
N PRO A 41 -28.88 -13.08 10.12
CA PRO A 41 -28.09 -12.63 11.25
C PRO A 41 -27.41 -13.84 11.88
N MET A 42 -26.16 -13.67 12.33
CA MET A 42 -25.30 -14.75 12.84
C MET A 42 -25.90 -15.55 14.00
N ALA A 43 -26.92 -15.01 14.68
CA ALA A 43 -27.73 -15.68 15.67
C ALA A 43 -28.47 -16.92 15.12
N ASP A 44 -29.01 -16.87 13.90
CA ASP A 44 -29.77 -17.98 13.32
C ASP A 44 -28.87 -19.17 12.96
N LEU A 45 -27.60 -18.90 12.64
CA LEU A 45 -26.59 -19.93 12.36
C LEU A 45 -26.19 -20.69 13.63
N ILE A 46 -26.19 -20.01 14.79
CA ILE A 46 -25.89 -20.62 16.10
C ILE A 46 -27.03 -21.56 16.52
N VAL A 47 -28.29 -21.14 16.32
CA VAL A 47 -29.47 -21.97 16.63
C VAL A 47 -29.52 -23.21 15.73
N LYS A 48 -29.16 -23.07 14.45
CA LYS A 48 -29.17 -24.18 13.49
C LYS A 48 -28.07 -25.22 13.74
N ALA A 49 -26.95 -24.82 14.35
CA ALA A 49 -25.89 -25.73 14.76
C ALA A 49 -26.25 -26.54 16.03
N GLN A 50 -27.27 -26.13 16.79
CA GLN A 50 -27.70 -26.81 18.02
C GLN A 50 -28.81 -27.84 17.77
N THR A 51 -29.50 -27.81 16.62
CA THR A 51 -30.62 -28.71 16.31
C THR A 51 -30.24 -29.92 15.47
N THR A 52 -28.96 -30.17 15.22
CA THR A 52 -28.50 -31.45 14.67
C THR A 52 -28.46 -32.48 15.79
N ASP A 53 -29.41 -33.40 15.79
CA ASP A 53 -29.55 -34.46 16.79
C ASP A 53 -28.23 -35.22 17.03
N PRO A 54 -27.77 -35.35 18.29
CA PRO A 54 -26.57 -36.11 18.64
C PRO A 54 -26.94 -37.56 18.98
N SER A 55 -27.01 -38.45 18.00
CA SER A 55 -27.02 -39.89 18.27
C SER A 55 -25.60 -40.46 18.17
N THR A 56 -24.72 -40.17 19.13
CA THR A 56 -23.52 -40.99 19.48
C THR A 56 -22.97 -40.54 20.84
N SER A 57 -23.36 -41.29 21.88
CA SER A 57 -22.62 -41.67 23.09
C SER A 57 -21.71 -40.64 23.82
N SER A 58 -22.21 -40.26 25.00
CA SER A 58 -21.52 -40.30 26.30
C SER A 58 -20.15 -39.63 26.46
N ALA A 59 -20.14 -38.42 27.02
CA ALA A 59 -19.22 -38.03 28.08
C ALA A 59 -19.80 -36.85 28.85
N SER A 60 -20.09 -37.06 30.14
CA SER A 60 -20.51 -36.02 31.08
C SER A 60 -19.35 -35.08 31.36
N LEU A 61 -19.49 -33.79 31.05
CA LEU A 61 -18.67 -32.73 31.58
C LEU A 61 -19.58 -31.60 32.06
N VAL A 62 -19.82 -31.59 33.37
CA VAL A 62 -20.40 -30.47 34.10
C VAL A 62 -19.44 -29.28 33.96
N VAL A 63 -19.88 -28.22 33.28
CA VAL A 63 -19.19 -26.91 33.27
C VAL A 63 -20.12 -25.90 33.96
N PRO A 64 -19.70 -25.26 35.07
CA PRO A 64 -20.52 -24.25 35.72
C PRO A 64 -20.59 -22.98 34.86
N HIS A 65 -21.82 -22.49 34.67
CA HIS A 65 -22.15 -21.24 34.01
C HIS A 65 -21.77 -20.05 34.90
N ASN A 66 -20.49 -19.71 35.00
CA ASN A 66 -20.11 -18.38 35.47
C ASN A 66 -18.72 -17.96 34.99
N ALA A 67 -18.66 -17.51 33.74
CA ALA A 67 -17.64 -16.59 33.27
C ALA A 67 -18.13 -15.99 31.95
N THR A 68 -18.78 -14.84 32.01
CA THR A 68 -18.80 -13.89 30.89
C THR A 68 -17.38 -13.32 30.78
N SER A 69 -16.40 -14.16 30.44
CA SER A 69 -15.09 -13.69 29.99
C SER A 69 -15.32 -13.14 28.60
N ALA A 70 -15.67 -11.86 28.54
CA ALA A 70 -15.50 -11.08 27.33
C ALA A 70 -14.03 -11.27 26.93
N MET A 71 -13.78 -12.16 25.95
CA MET A 71 -12.52 -12.18 25.23
C MET A 71 -12.43 -10.81 24.57
N SER A 72 -11.82 -9.87 25.29
CA SER A 72 -11.28 -8.66 24.72
C SER A 72 -10.21 -9.14 23.75
N TYR A 73 -10.61 -9.36 22.51
CA TYR A 73 -9.70 -9.36 21.38
C TYR A 73 -8.97 -8.03 21.47
N SER A 74 -7.80 -8.03 22.11
CA SER A 74 -6.82 -6.99 21.88
C SER A 74 -6.60 -7.07 20.37
N ARG A 75 -7.22 -6.13 19.66
CA ARG A 75 -6.91 -5.85 18.28
C ARG A 75 -5.53 -5.23 18.30
N ASP A 76 -4.54 -6.09 18.57
CA ASP A 76 -3.14 -5.82 18.35
C ASP A 76 -3.00 -5.79 16.84
N PHE A 77 -3.46 -4.68 16.26
CA PHE A 77 -3.07 -4.26 14.94
C PHE A 77 -1.55 -4.27 14.99
N LYS A 78 -0.95 -5.34 14.42
CA LYS A 78 0.45 -5.38 14.06
C LYS A 78 0.68 -4.12 13.26
N LYS A 79 1.19 -3.10 13.94
CA LYS A 79 1.68 -1.87 13.33
C LYS A 79 2.77 -2.36 12.41
N GLY A 80 2.43 -2.52 11.12
CA GLY A 80 3.37 -2.95 10.11
C GLY A 80 4.64 -2.14 10.31
N THR A 81 5.79 -2.82 10.33
CA THR A 81 7.08 -2.17 10.41
C THR A 81 7.05 -1.01 9.43
N LYS A 82 7.27 0.22 9.94
CA LYS A 82 7.25 1.43 9.11
C LYS A 82 8.16 1.13 7.93
N LYS A 83 7.59 1.09 6.72
CA LYS A 83 8.34 0.90 5.49
C LYS A 83 9.47 1.93 5.57
N GLN A 84 10.72 1.48 5.49
CA GLN A 84 11.83 2.43 5.43
C GLN A 84 11.49 3.37 4.28
N GLU A 85 11.46 4.68 4.56
CA GLU A 85 11.28 5.70 3.52
C GLU A 85 12.22 5.33 2.38
N ASP A 86 11.69 5.14 1.18
CA ASP A 86 12.50 4.78 0.04
C ASP A 86 13.52 5.92 -0.13
N THR A 87 14.78 5.71 0.26
CA THR A 87 15.86 6.73 0.24
C THR A 87 16.15 7.25 -1.18
N SER A 88 15.50 6.64 -2.17
CA SER A 88 15.68 6.84 -3.58
C SER A 88 14.35 7.24 -4.20
N ALA A 89 14.38 8.18 -5.15
CA ALA A 89 13.22 8.64 -5.92
C ALA A 89 12.59 7.53 -6.82
N GLY A 90 13.12 6.31 -6.78
CA GLY A 90 12.61 5.13 -7.44
C GLY A 90 13.17 4.93 -8.86
N ARG A 91 12.78 3.80 -9.47
CA ARG A 91 13.29 3.38 -10.79
C ARG A 91 12.91 4.32 -11.93
N ASN A 92 11.76 4.99 -11.82
CA ASN A 92 11.28 5.94 -12.82
C ASN A 92 12.14 7.20 -12.90
N TRP A 93 12.93 7.47 -11.87
CA TRP A 93 13.85 8.61 -11.81
C TRP A 93 15.26 8.16 -11.44
N PHE A 94 15.78 7.21 -12.23
CA PHE A 94 17.17 6.72 -12.18
C PHE A 94 17.71 6.37 -10.78
N HIS A 95 16.83 5.98 -9.86
CA HIS A 95 17.17 5.75 -8.46
C HIS A 95 17.89 6.93 -7.79
N MET A 96 17.51 8.18 -8.12
CA MET A 96 18.10 9.38 -7.55
C MET A 96 18.03 9.36 -6.02
N MET A 97 19.20 9.30 -5.36
CA MET A 97 19.31 9.25 -3.91
C MET A 97 18.96 10.61 -3.31
N SER A 98 18.21 10.60 -2.20
CA SER A 98 17.95 11.81 -1.43
C SER A 98 19.22 12.22 -0.67
N THR A 99 19.64 13.47 -0.83
CA THR A 99 20.73 14.04 -0.04
C THR A 99 20.23 14.51 1.32
N PRO A 100 20.95 14.25 2.42
CA PRO A 100 20.62 14.84 3.71
C PRO A 100 20.66 16.36 3.60
N ILE A 101 19.66 17.04 4.17
CA ILE A 101 19.56 18.50 4.13
C ILE A 101 20.61 19.06 5.11
N SER A 102 21.78 19.44 4.58
CA SER A 102 22.77 20.25 5.32
C SER A 102 22.30 21.70 5.43
N ASP A 103 22.88 22.46 6.36
CA ASP A 103 22.53 23.88 6.54
C ASP A 103 22.86 24.73 5.30
N GLU A 104 23.95 24.40 4.60
CA GLU A 104 24.33 25.03 3.34
C GLU A 104 23.28 24.78 2.26
N LEU A 105 22.88 23.51 2.07
CA LEU A 105 21.85 23.14 1.10
C LEU A 105 20.51 23.77 1.44
N LYS A 106 20.16 23.84 2.72
CA LYS A 106 18.93 24.51 3.18
C LYS A 106 18.93 25.99 2.79
N THR A 107 20.06 26.68 2.96
CA THR A 107 20.20 28.08 2.58
C THR A 107 20.05 28.25 1.07
N ASP A 108 20.73 27.42 0.27
CA ASP A 108 20.62 27.45 -1.19
C ASP A 108 19.18 27.16 -1.67
N LEU A 109 18.48 26.21 -1.04
CA LEU A 109 17.07 25.92 -1.35
C LEU A 109 16.14 27.10 -1.01
N GLN A 110 16.41 27.83 0.07
CA GLN A 110 15.66 29.05 0.42
C GLN A 110 15.87 30.14 -0.63
N ILE A 111 17.12 30.34 -1.07
CA ILE A 111 17.44 31.30 -2.13
C ILE A 111 16.68 30.96 -3.42
N LEU A 112 16.70 29.69 -3.83
CA LEU A 112 15.97 29.23 -5.02
C LEU A 112 14.46 29.49 -4.91
N ARG A 113 13.88 29.28 -3.72
CA ARG A 113 12.47 29.61 -3.45
C ARG A 113 12.20 31.12 -3.56
N HIS A 114 13.12 31.94 -3.09
CA HIS A 114 13.01 33.41 -3.06
C HIS A 114 13.64 34.10 -4.28
N ARG A 115 13.99 33.36 -5.34
CA ARG A 115 14.68 33.88 -6.54
C ARG A 115 14.01 35.10 -7.20
N ASN A 116 12.70 35.29 -7.01
CA ASN A 116 11.95 36.44 -7.53
C ASN A 116 12.34 37.77 -6.88
N TYR A 117 12.98 37.73 -5.71
CA TYR A 117 13.35 38.92 -4.94
C TYR A 117 14.84 39.26 -5.03
N LEU A 118 15.63 38.47 -5.78
CA LEU A 118 17.08 38.69 -5.91
C LEU A 118 17.40 39.76 -6.96
N ASP A 119 16.71 39.74 -8.10
CA ASP A 119 16.92 40.70 -9.19
C ASP A 119 15.57 41.34 -9.57
N PRO A 120 15.41 42.68 -9.43
CA PRO A 120 14.17 43.37 -9.75
C PRO A 120 13.80 43.30 -11.24
N LYS A 121 14.73 42.94 -12.12
CA LYS A 121 14.51 42.82 -13.57
C LYS A 121 14.13 41.41 -14.01
N LYS A 122 14.24 40.40 -13.14
CA LYS A 122 13.98 39.00 -13.47
C LYS A 122 12.78 38.48 -12.69
N PHE A 123 11.65 38.33 -13.38
CA PHE A 123 10.45 37.71 -12.84
C PHE A 123 10.42 36.23 -13.20
N TYR A 124 10.46 35.34 -12.20
CA TYR A 124 10.26 33.90 -12.42
C TYR A 124 8.85 33.46 -12.01
N LYS A 125 8.43 32.30 -12.53
CA LYS A 125 7.23 31.60 -12.05
C LYS A 125 7.36 31.29 -10.55
N SER A 126 6.24 31.45 -9.84
CA SER A 126 6.12 31.13 -8.42
C SER A 126 6.61 29.72 -8.11
N SER A 127 7.37 29.58 -7.03
CA SER A 127 7.84 28.28 -6.55
C SER A 127 6.70 27.53 -5.88
N ASP A 128 6.53 26.26 -6.24
CA ASP A 128 5.64 25.31 -5.56
C ASP A 128 6.33 24.70 -4.31
N THR A 129 5.72 23.63 -3.76
CA THR A 129 6.19 22.90 -2.59
C THR A 129 7.64 22.42 -2.70
N PRO A 130 8.39 22.35 -1.58
CA PRO A 130 9.78 21.90 -1.59
C PRO A 130 9.90 20.46 -2.11
N ALA A 131 10.93 20.22 -2.93
CA ALA A 131 11.23 18.89 -3.44
C ALA A 131 11.72 17.96 -2.32
N THR A 132 11.31 16.70 -2.36
CA THR A 132 11.70 15.68 -1.37
C THR A 132 13.09 15.08 -1.65
N HIS A 133 13.52 15.10 -2.91
CA HIS A 133 14.80 14.58 -3.35
C HIS A 133 15.50 15.67 -4.17
N ALA A 134 16.74 16.00 -3.79
CA ALA A 134 17.55 17.00 -4.45
C ALA A 134 18.98 16.50 -4.60
N GLN A 135 19.70 17.03 -5.59
CA GLN A 135 21.13 16.82 -5.79
C GLN A 135 21.76 18.16 -6.19
N ILE A 136 23.00 18.37 -5.75
CA ILE A 136 23.79 19.56 -6.09
C ILE A 136 24.79 19.14 -7.17
N GLY A 137 24.90 19.95 -8.22
CA GLY A 137 25.85 19.71 -9.30
C GLY A 137 26.40 21.01 -9.85
N THR A 138 27.57 20.93 -10.48
CA THR A 138 28.23 22.07 -11.13
C THR A 138 28.04 21.98 -12.64
N VAL A 139 27.80 23.13 -13.28
CA VAL A 139 27.65 23.21 -14.73
C VAL A 139 29.01 22.99 -15.40
N ILE A 140 29.09 21.98 -16.28
CA ILE A 140 30.24 21.76 -17.17
C ILE A 140 30.00 22.58 -18.44
N GLN A 141 30.86 23.59 -18.65
CA GLN A 141 30.74 24.51 -19.77
C GLN A 141 31.13 23.88 -21.10
N GLY A 142 30.47 24.29 -22.18
CA GLY A 142 30.76 23.82 -23.53
C GLY A 142 32.09 24.36 -24.08
N ALA A 143 32.67 23.64 -25.06
CA ALA A 143 33.96 24.01 -25.65
C ALA A 143 33.96 25.38 -26.36
N GLY A 144 32.80 25.85 -26.85
CA GLY A 144 32.65 27.13 -27.57
C GLY A 144 32.50 28.37 -26.68
N GLU A 145 32.29 28.22 -25.37
CA GLU A 145 31.93 29.31 -24.46
C GLU A 145 33.14 29.89 -23.72
N TYR A 146 34.29 30.00 -24.40
CA TYR A 146 35.57 30.36 -23.76
C TYR A 146 35.53 31.75 -23.10
N TYR A 147 34.89 32.73 -23.75
CA TYR A 147 34.93 34.13 -23.32
C TYR A 147 33.82 34.50 -22.35
N THR A 148 32.67 33.84 -22.42
CA THR A 148 31.50 34.12 -21.57
C THR A 148 31.53 33.36 -20.25
N ARG A 149 32.47 32.41 -20.08
CA ARG A 149 32.54 31.60 -18.88
C ARG A 149 33.09 32.33 -17.66
N LEU A 150 32.67 31.86 -16.50
CA LEU A 150 33.27 32.23 -15.22
C LEU A 150 34.74 31.81 -15.14
N THR A 151 35.57 32.72 -14.62
CA THR A 151 36.98 32.45 -14.30
C THR A 151 37.11 31.59 -13.04
N LYS A 152 38.27 30.96 -12.82
CA LYS A 152 38.51 30.12 -11.64
C LYS A 152 38.27 30.85 -10.31
N LYS A 153 38.48 32.17 -10.25
CA LYS A 153 38.32 32.97 -9.03
C LYS A 153 36.85 33.29 -8.72
N GLN A 154 36.02 33.40 -9.76
CA GLN A 154 34.59 33.70 -9.62
C GLN A 154 33.79 32.44 -9.28
N ARG A 155 34.27 31.25 -9.65
CA ARG A 155 33.62 29.99 -9.31
C ARG A 155 33.68 29.75 -7.81
N LYS A 156 32.50 29.63 -7.19
CA LYS A 156 32.33 29.34 -5.75
C LYS A 156 31.85 27.91 -5.54
N SER A 157 31.85 27.48 -4.28
CA SER A 157 31.38 26.15 -3.90
C SER A 157 29.85 26.05 -3.89
N ASN A 158 29.18 27.12 -3.41
CA ASN A 158 27.74 27.14 -3.13
C ASN A 158 27.05 28.32 -3.83
N LEU A 159 25.75 28.19 -4.08
CA LEU A 159 24.96 29.23 -4.75
C LEU A 159 24.89 30.52 -3.91
N PHE A 160 24.73 30.38 -2.59
CA PHE A 160 24.74 31.52 -1.69
C PHE A 160 26.02 32.35 -1.78
N GLU A 161 27.20 31.71 -1.80
CA GLU A 161 28.47 32.43 -1.86
C GLU A 161 28.64 33.17 -3.20
N GLU A 162 28.14 32.61 -4.29
CA GLU A 162 28.14 33.25 -5.60
C GLU A 162 27.30 34.53 -5.58
N ILE A 163 26.12 34.50 -4.96
CA ILE A 163 25.24 35.68 -4.86
C ILE A 163 25.80 36.74 -3.91
N MET A 164 26.44 36.34 -2.81
CA MET A 164 27.07 37.28 -1.88
C MET A 164 28.33 37.94 -2.47
N GLY A 165 28.91 37.35 -3.52
CA GLY A 165 30.10 37.84 -4.19
C GLY A 165 29.83 38.70 -5.43
N ASP A 166 28.56 38.88 -5.83
CA ASP A 166 28.13 39.71 -6.96
C ASP A 166 28.07 41.21 -6.61
#